data_AF-A0A1F8P5F5-F1
#
_entry.id   AF-A0A1F8P5F5-F1
#
_cell.length_a   1.000
_cell.length_b   1.000
_cell.length_c   1.000
_cell.angle_alpha   90.00
_cell.angle_beta   90.00
_cell.angle_gamma   90.00
#
_symmetry.space_group_name_H-M   'P 1'
#
loop_
_entity.id
_entity.type
_entity.pdbx_description
1 polymer ?
#
loop_
_entity_poly.entity_id
_entity_poly.type
_entity_poly.pdbx_seq_one_letter_code
_entity_poly.pdbx_strand_id
1 'polypeptide(L)'
;MGFLLIVATFFSIAIPITVAAEALLGLLYAVIRKQPKVVTIAMILLANTITLLPLWMIATFIDGDFNLLAIIFTEIIIWLVESAILYLTQRRSIPFWEAAVLSLILNGTSFLMGLFLPFKDSPISIILHELDSFL
;
A
#
# COMPACT_ATOMS: atom_id res chain seq x y z
N MET A 1 19.85 -8.79 -15.37
CA MET A 1 20.23 -9.16 -13.99
C MET A 1 20.29 -7.97 -13.03
N GLY A 2 20.75 -6.78 -13.46
CA GLY A 2 20.77 -5.56 -12.62
C GLY A 2 19.40 -5.01 -12.23
N PHE A 3 18.43 -4.95 -13.16
CA PHE A 3 17.06 -4.46 -12.88
C PHE A 3 16.34 -5.28 -11.79
N LEU A 4 16.41 -6.62 -11.85
CA LEU A 4 15.85 -7.52 -10.84
C LEU A 4 16.48 -7.34 -9.44
N LEU A 5 17.78 -7.05 -9.37
CA LEU A 5 18.48 -6.79 -8.10
C LEU A 5 18.10 -5.42 -7.52
N ILE A 6 17.96 -4.42 -8.37
CA ILE A 6 17.55 -3.06 -7.98
C ILE A 6 16.10 -3.08 -7.45
N VAL A 7 15.19 -3.73 -8.18
CA VAL A 7 13.81 -3.98 -7.74
C VAL A 7 13.80 -4.72 -6.41
N ALA A 8 14.53 -5.84 -6.27
CA ALA A 8 14.59 -6.60 -5.02
C ALA A 8 15.14 -5.79 -3.82
N THR A 9 16.08 -4.88 -4.05
CA THR A 9 16.66 -4.03 -2.98
C THR A 9 15.70 -2.92 -2.55
N PHE A 10 14.95 -2.32 -3.50
CA PHE A 10 13.90 -1.34 -3.20
C PHE A 10 12.78 -1.94 -2.34
N PHE A 11 12.38 -3.17 -2.63
CA PHE A 11 11.37 -3.89 -1.87
C PHE A 11 11.80 -4.26 -0.45
N SER A 12 13.09 -4.50 -0.23
CA SER A 12 13.61 -4.93 1.07
C SER A 12 13.41 -3.91 2.20
N ILE A 13 13.32 -2.61 1.88
CA ILE A 13 13.16 -1.54 2.89
C ILE A 13 11.73 -0.99 2.88
N ALA A 14 11.10 -0.85 1.70
CA ALA A 14 9.74 -0.33 1.61
C ALA A 14 8.73 -1.24 2.32
N ILE A 15 8.82 -2.56 2.13
CA ILE A 15 7.90 -3.52 2.74
C ILE A 15 7.89 -3.43 4.28
N PRO A 16 9.03 -3.54 4.99
CA PRO A 16 9.01 -3.47 6.45
C PRO A 16 8.57 -2.11 6.99
N ILE A 17 8.87 -1.00 6.29
CA ILE A 17 8.42 0.33 6.69
C ILE A 17 6.89 0.45 6.53
N THR A 18 6.34 0.02 5.40
CA THR A 18 4.90 0.03 5.16
C THR A 18 4.18 -0.85 6.17
N VAL A 19 4.66 -2.07 6.41
CA VAL A 19 4.12 -2.98 7.43
C VAL A 19 4.13 -2.33 8.83
N ALA A 20 5.21 -1.65 9.19
CA ALA A 20 5.31 -0.94 10.47
C ALA A 20 4.31 0.23 10.55
N ALA A 21 4.19 1.03 9.49
CA ALA A 21 3.26 2.16 9.43
C ALA A 21 1.80 1.69 9.52
N GLU A 22 1.43 0.64 8.79
CA GLU A 22 0.09 0.05 8.82
C GLU A 22 -0.25 -0.60 10.15
N ALA A 23 0.73 -1.28 10.78
CA ALA A 23 0.54 -1.82 12.12
C ALA A 23 0.31 -0.71 13.15
N LEU A 24 1.01 0.43 13.05
CA LEU A 24 0.80 1.59 13.91
C LEU A 24 -0.57 2.23 13.68
N LEU A 25 -1.00 2.40 12.43
CA LEU A 25 -2.33 2.90 12.09
C LEU A 25 -3.44 1.96 12.58
N GLY A 26 -3.25 0.66 12.40
CA GLY A 26 -4.14 -0.37 12.91
C GLY A 26 -4.24 -0.37 14.43
N LEU A 27 -3.10 -0.19 15.12
CA LEU A 27 -3.07 -0.05 16.57
C LEU A 27 -3.80 1.21 17.03
N LEU A 28 -3.55 2.34 16.37
CA LEU A 28 -4.21 3.62 16.67
C LEU A 28 -5.73 3.50 16.48
N TYR A 29 -6.16 2.94 15.35
CA TYR A 29 -7.58 2.66 15.09
C TYR A 29 -8.17 1.76 16.17
N ALA A 30 -7.49 0.67 16.52
CA ALA A 30 -7.97 -0.26 17.54
C ALA A 30 -8.09 0.40 18.93
N VAL A 31 -7.17 1.30 19.29
CA VAL A 31 -7.24 2.07 20.53
C VAL A 31 -8.43 3.04 20.50
N ILE A 32 -8.58 3.82 19.42
CA ILE A 32 -9.64 4.83 19.27
C ILE A 32 -11.03 4.17 19.28
N ARG A 33 -11.19 3.06 18.56
CA ARG A 33 -12.46 2.33 18.43
C ARG A 33 -12.66 1.24 19.48
N LYS A 34 -11.73 1.09 20.43
CA LYS A 34 -11.76 0.05 21.49
C LYS A 34 -11.89 -1.37 20.91
N GLN A 35 -11.26 -1.63 19.77
CA GLN A 35 -11.25 -2.94 19.11
C GLN A 35 -10.14 -3.84 19.67
N PRO A 36 -10.21 -5.17 19.47
CA PRO A 36 -9.15 -6.09 19.87
C PRO A 36 -7.86 -5.84 19.06
N LYS A 37 -6.91 -5.12 19.65
CA LYS A 37 -5.65 -4.66 19.03
C LYS A 37 -4.96 -5.72 18.17
N VAL A 38 -4.71 -6.90 18.75
CA VAL A 38 -3.98 -7.99 18.07
C VAL A 38 -4.75 -8.48 16.84
N VAL A 39 -6.06 -8.67 16.97
CA VAL A 39 -6.91 -9.14 15.86
C VAL A 39 -6.98 -8.09 14.76
N THR A 40 -7.19 -6.83 15.11
CA THR A 40 -7.27 -5.73 14.13
C THR A 40 -5.97 -5.59 13.35
N ILE A 41 -4.82 -5.57 14.02
CA ILE A 41 -3.51 -5.47 13.35
C ILE A 41 -3.27 -6.71 12.48
N ALA A 42 -3.52 -7.92 13.00
CA ALA A 42 -3.33 -9.16 12.22
C ALA A 42 -4.18 -9.18 10.96
N MET A 43 -5.44 -8.71 11.03
CA MET A 43 -6.32 -8.65 9.86
C MET A 43 -5.89 -7.58 8.85
N ILE A 44 -5.36 -6.44 9.30
CA ILE A 44 -4.79 -5.42 8.42
C ILE A 44 -3.57 -5.98 7.66
N LEU A 45 -2.65 -6.63 8.36
CA LEU A 45 -1.46 -7.22 7.75
C LEU A 45 -1.83 -8.38 6.81
N LEU A 46 -2.84 -9.17 7.16
CA LEU A 46 -3.35 -10.23 6.31
C LEU A 46 -3.98 -9.67 5.04
N ALA A 47 -4.83 -8.64 5.15
CA ALA A 47 -5.45 -7.99 4.00
C ALA A 47 -4.39 -7.46 3.02
N ASN A 48 -3.40 -6.75 3.54
CA ASN A 48 -2.26 -6.26 2.76
C ASN A 48 -1.45 -7.38 2.11
N THR A 49 -1.16 -8.47 2.83
CA THR A 49 -0.42 -9.60 2.26
C THR A 49 -1.19 -10.24 1.11
N ILE A 50 -2.51 -10.34 1.23
CA ILE A 50 -3.39 -10.91 0.19
C ILE A 50 -3.45 -10.00 -1.04
N THR A 51 -3.47 -8.68 -0.88
CA THR A 51 -3.59 -7.73 -2.00
C THR A 51 -2.25 -7.40 -2.67
N LEU A 52 -1.14 -7.47 -1.95
CA LEU A 52 0.20 -7.21 -2.48
C LEU A 52 0.62 -8.24 -3.55
N LEU A 53 0.24 -9.51 -3.39
CA LEU A 53 0.60 -10.59 -4.32
C LEU A 53 -0.04 -10.43 -5.72
N PRO A 54 -1.38 -10.24 -5.85
CA PRO A 54 -2.01 -9.91 -7.11
C PRO A 54 -1.51 -8.61 -7.73
N LEU A 55 -1.24 -7.57 -6.92
CA LEU A 55 -0.69 -6.31 -7.40
C LEU A 55 0.64 -6.54 -8.11
N TRP A 56 1.52 -7.36 -7.52
CA TRP A 56 2.79 -7.73 -8.12
C TRP A 56 2.63 -8.42 -9.47
N MET A 57 1.73 -9.40 -9.55
CA MET A 57 1.46 -10.07 -10.82
C MET A 57 0.98 -9.08 -11.87
N ILE A 58 0.01 -8.23 -11.55
CA ILE A 58 -0.53 -7.23 -12.47
C ILE A 58 0.56 -6.24 -12.90
N ALA A 59 1.37 -5.76 -11.97
CA ALA A 59 2.46 -4.83 -12.25
C ALA A 59 3.49 -5.42 -13.24
N THR A 60 3.76 -6.73 -13.19
CA THR A 60 4.65 -7.39 -14.17
C THR A 60 4.06 -7.53 -15.57
N PHE A 61 2.74 -7.41 -15.72
CA PHE A 61 2.06 -7.43 -17.04
C PHE A 61 1.87 -6.03 -17.63
N ILE A 62 2.08 -4.97 -16.85
CA ILE A 62 2.04 -3.59 -17.32
C ILE A 62 3.43 -3.26 -17.87
N ASP A 63 3.75 -3.79 -19.06
CA ASP A 63 4.92 -3.37 -19.84
C ASP A 63 4.48 -2.29 -20.85
N GLY A 64 5.11 -1.11 -20.81
CA GLY A 64 4.86 0.01 -21.73
C GLY A 64 4.32 1.28 -21.06
N ASP A 65 4.29 2.38 -21.84
CA ASP A 65 3.94 3.75 -21.41
C ASP A 65 2.84 3.76 -20.33
N PHE A 66 3.23 4.22 -19.15
CA PHE A 66 2.46 4.26 -17.91
C PHE A 66 1.00 4.66 -18.13
N ASN A 67 0.12 3.67 -18.26
CA ASN A 67 -1.30 3.91 -18.34
C ASN A 67 -1.81 4.18 -16.92
N LEU A 68 -1.71 5.43 -16.48
CA LEU A 68 -2.14 5.93 -15.16
C LEU A 68 -3.53 5.40 -14.77
N LEU A 69 -4.42 5.21 -15.75
CA LEU A 69 -5.73 4.58 -15.61
C LEU A 69 -5.67 3.14 -15.08
N ALA A 70 -4.73 2.33 -15.55
CA ALA A 70 -4.55 0.95 -15.09
C ALA A 70 -4.11 0.92 -13.62
N ILE A 71 -3.18 1.79 -13.22
CA ILE A 71 -2.73 1.92 -11.83
C ILE A 71 -3.90 2.34 -10.92
N ILE A 72 -4.63 3.39 -11.30
CA ILE A 72 -5.80 3.86 -10.53
C ILE A 72 -6.85 2.75 -10.42
N PHE A 73 -7.12 2.02 -11.50
CA PHE A 73 -8.10 0.94 -11.50
C PHE A 73 -7.67 -0.21 -10.58
N THR A 74 -6.39 -0.58 -10.61
CA THR A 74 -5.82 -1.58 -9.70
C THR A 74 -5.91 -1.14 -8.24
N GLU A 75 -5.59 0.12 -7.93
CA GLU A 75 -5.71 0.66 -6.56
C GLU A 75 -7.16 0.65 -6.07
N ILE A 76 -8.14 0.98 -6.92
CA ILE A 76 -9.56 0.89 -6.57
C ILE A 76 -9.96 -0.54 -6.24
N ILE A 77 -9.49 -1.52 -7.03
CA ILE A 77 -9.78 -2.94 -6.77
C ILE A 77 -9.17 -3.37 -5.44
N ILE A 78 -7.90 -3.01 -5.19
CA ILE A 78 -7.20 -3.34 -3.95
C ILE A 78 -7.95 -2.76 -2.75
N TRP A 79 -8.27 -1.47 -2.82
CA TRP A 79 -9.02 -0.78 -1.78
C TRP A 79 -10.35 -1.49 -1.46
N LEU A 80 -11.11 -1.89 -2.49
CA LEU A 80 -12.38 -2.60 -2.32
C LEU A 80 -12.17 -4.00 -1.70
N VAL A 81 -11.15 -4.73 -2.13
CA VAL A 81 -10.82 -6.06 -1.60
C VAL A 81 -10.40 -5.98 -0.13
N GLU A 82 -9.51 -5.04 0.22
CA GLU A 82 -9.09 -4.81 1.61
C GLU A 82 -10.26 -4.39 2.49
N SER A 83 -11.11 -3.50 1.99
CA SER A 83 -12.34 -3.08 2.69
C SER A 83 -13.25 -4.27 2.96
N ALA A 84 -13.41 -5.17 1.97
CA ALA A 84 -14.20 -6.38 2.12
C ALA A 84 -13.58 -7.36 3.12
N ILE A 85 -12.26 -7.59 3.08
CA ILE A 85 -11.57 -8.47 4.03
C ILE A 85 -11.72 -7.94 5.46
N LEU A 86 -11.45 -6.65 5.69
CA LEU A 86 -11.57 -6.02 7.01
C LEU A 86 -13.01 -6.09 7.53
N TYR A 87 -14.00 -5.80 6.67
CA TYR A 87 -15.40 -5.89 7.04
C TYR A 87 -15.83 -7.32 7.36
N LEU A 88 -15.49 -8.31 6.51
CA LEU A 88 -15.95 -9.69 6.71
C LEU A 88 -15.31 -10.32 7.95
N THR A 89 -14.05 -10.02 8.22
CA THR A 89 -13.31 -10.55 9.37
C THR A 89 -13.76 -9.94 10.71
N GLN A 90 -14.23 -8.68 10.69
CA GLN A 90 -14.67 -7.94 11.89
C GLN A 90 -16.13 -7.48 11.78
N ARG A 91 -16.97 -8.23 11.06
CA ARG A 91 -18.35 -7.82 10.67
C ARG A 91 -19.26 -7.43 11.84
N ARG A 92 -19.03 -8.02 13.01
CA ARG A 92 -19.81 -7.73 14.22
C ARG A 92 -19.37 -6.46 14.94
N SER A 93 -18.19 -5.93 14.59
CA SER A 93 -17.52 -4.86 15.32
C SER A 93 -17.30 -3.60 14.50
N ILE A 94 -17.18 -3.74 13.16
CA ILE A 94 -16.83 -2.64 12.26
C ILE A 94 -17.87 -2.58 11.12
N PRO A 95 -18.61 -1.47 10.95
CA PRO A 95 -19.49 -1.29 9.79
C PRO A 95 -18.66 -1.12 8.51
N PHE A 96 -19.23 -1.48 7.36
CA PHE A 96 -18.50 -1.48 6.07
C PHE A 96 -17.86 -0.13 5.73
N TRP A 97 -18.54 0.99 6.03
CA TRP A 97 -17.99 2.33 5.75
C TRP A 97 -16.73 2.63 6.56
N GLU A 98 -16.63 2.14 7.80
CA GLU A 98 -15.41 2.28 8.62
C GLU A 98 -14.28 1.42 8.07
N ALA A 99 -14.59 0.20 7.64
CA ALA A 99 -13.61 -0.67 7.00
C ALA A 99 -13.09 -0.04 5.70
N ALA A 100 -13.97 0.60 4.92
CA ALA A 100 -13.60 1.29 3.69
C ALA A 100 -12.73 2.52 3.94
N VAL A 101 -13.05 3.35 4.94
CA VAL A 101 -12.22 4.50 5.31
C VAL A 101 -10.88 4.05 5.88
N LEU A 102 -10.85 3.04 6.73
CA LEU A 102 -9.61 2.50 7.30
C LEU A 102 -8.72 1.93 6.19
N SER A 103 -9.29 1.13 5.28
CA SER A 103 -8.61 0.61 4.09
C SER A 103 -8.03 1.75 3.24
N LEU A 104 -8.81 2.82 2.99
CA LEU A 104 -8.34 3.98 2.22
C LEU A 104 -7.14 4.67 2.87
N ILE A 105 -7.16 4.82 4.21
CA ILE A 105 -6.05 5.42 4.96
C ILE A 105 -4.81 4.53 4.90
N LEU A 106 -4.96 3.22 5.04
CA LEU A 106 -3.86 2.25 4.97
C LEU A 106 -3.25 2.24 3.58
N ASN A 107 -4.06 2.01 2.55
CA ASN A 107 -3.62 1.99 1.16
C ASN A 107 -3.00 3.34 0.76
N GLY A 108 -3.61 4.47 1.13
CA GLY A 108 -3.04 5.80 0.90
C GLY A 108 -1.70 6.01 1.62
N THR A 109 -1.53 5.47 2.82
CA THR A 109 -0.24 5.49 3.53
C THR A 109 0.80 4.66 2.79
N SER A 110 0.43 3.47 2.32
CA SER A 110 1.31 2.58 1.55
C SER A 110 1.75 3.21 0.23
N PHE A 111 0.84 3.89 -0.46
CA PHE A 111 1.13 4.68 -1.66
C PHE A 111 2.08 5.85 -1.35
N LEU A 112 1.81 6.64 -0.30
CA LEU A 112 2.66 7.75 0.11
C LEU A 112 4.06 7.29 0.53
N MET A 113 4.17 6.17 1.27
CA MET A 113 5.47 5.59 1.63
C MET A 113 6.24 5.17 0.38
N GLY A 114 5.55 4.61 -0.62
CA GLY A 114 6.13 4.32 -1.94
C GLY A 114 6.66 5.57 -2.65
N LEU A 115 6.01 6.73 -2.50
CA LEU A 115 6.45 7.99 -3.09
C LEU A 115 7.62 8.66 -2.34
N PHE A 116 7.58 8.67 -1.01
CA PHE A 116 8.51 9.44 -0.16
C PHE A 116 9.80 8.70 0.20
N LEU A 117 9.87 7.39 0.02
CA LEU A 117 11.12 6.68 0.27
C LEU A 117 12.20 7.14 -0.75
N PRO A 118 13.32 7.71 -0.26
CA PRO A 118 14.32 8.36 -1.10
C PRO A 118 15.16 7.28 -1.77
N PHE A 119 14.69 6.87 -2.93
CA PHE A 119 15.42 5.96 -3.78
C PHE A 119 16.15 6.73 -4.87
N LYS A 120 17.34 6.27 -5.24
CA LYS A 120 18.19 6.86 -6.27
C LYS A 120 17.48 7.02 -7.63
N ASP A 121 16.37 6.29 -7.84
CA ASP A 121 15.48 6.32 -9.00
C ASP A 121 14.00 6.48 -8.60
N SER A 122 13.69 7.17 -7.49
CA SER A 122 12.30 7.48 -7.16
C SER A 122 11.68 8.40 -8.23
N PRO A 123 10.36 8.33 -8.49
CA PRO A 123 9.70 9.24 -9.44
C PRO A 123 9.99 10.71 -9.15
N ILE A 124 10.12 11.07 -7.86
CA ILE A 124 10.48 12.42 -7.42
C ILE A 124 11.94 12.75 -7.78
N SER A 125 12.88 11.82 -7.64
CA SER A 125 14.27 12.04 -8.04
C SER A 125 14.44 12.20 -9.56
N ILE A 126 13.63 11.50 -10.36
CA ILE A 126 13.60 11.64 -11.83
C ILE A 126 13.03 13.01 -12.20
N ILE A 127 11.92 13.42 -11.58
CA ILE A 127 11.30 14.73 -11.80
C ILE A 127 12.26 15.87 -11.39
N LEU A 128 12.94 15.74 -10.25
CA LEU A 128 13.92 16.73 -9.79
C LEU A 128 15.15 16.78 -10.69
N HIS A 129 15.65 15.63 -11.17
CA HIS A 129 16.78 15.58 -12.08
C HIS A 129 16.45 16.11 -13.48
N GLU A 130 15.21 15.92 -13.96
CA GLU A 130 14.74 16.59 -15.18
C GLU A 130 14.65 18.11 -14.98
N LEU A 131 14.05 18.57 -13.88
CA LEU A 131 13.96 20.00 -13.55
C LEU A 131 15.34 20.68 -13.44
N ASP A 132 16.34 20.03 -12.84
CA ASP A 132 17.71 20.55 -12.74
C ASP A 132 18.43 20.59 -14.11
N SER A 133 18.00 19.80 -15.10
CA SER A 133 18.57 19.83 -16.46
C SER A 133 17.97 20.91 -17.37
N PHE A 134 16.88 21.55 -16.93
CA PHE A 134 16.21 22.64 -17.65
C PHE A 134 16.59 24.05 -17.12
N LEU A 135 17.32 24.13 -16.00
CA LEU A 135 17.86 25.36 -15.40
C LEU A 135 19.36 25.50 -15.62
#